data_AF-A0A6I7WAR5-F1
#
_entry.id   AF-A0A6I7WAR5-F1
#
_cell.length_a   1.000
_cell.length_b   1.000
_cell.length_c   1.000
_cell.angle_alpha   90.00
_cell.angle_beta   90.00
_cell.angle_gamma   90.00
#
_symmetry.space_group_name_H-M   'P 1'
#
loop_
_entity.id
_entity.type
_entity.pdbx_description
1 polymer ?
#
loop_
_entity_poly.entity_id
_entity_poly.type
_entity_poly.pdbx_seq_one_letter_code
_entity_poly.pdbx_strand_id
1 'polypeptide(L)'
;MQFIEYILKGEVVSVDKPEYLNAAAMAFPDTVVLAVHQETLRLYRHARHIILKTLGLNDSYVSSTQDLQQLLQQSKISDTYDIETAYERNSKGVYSAIIAFISQASFTWEMQQSGRLYWLREASRHIVEAVKDSKHLQKNLLLMSNSGNPSVKQEYDKIRYQIAELFKELDGIQNQVEQGSSDINLLSFDVFKAKIKEQDQQMNARIDCLIREHKITPEAGTSLINDSTYMYEIKKHLVMMAETLFVQQEEKISQAQRELILDDNELVNVIETRDKDLKGVEK
;
A
#
# COMPACT_ATOMS: atom_id res chain seq x y z
N MET A 1 30.15 -23.70 32.64
CA MET A 1 29.97 -22.64 31.63
C MET A 1 29.33 -23.19 30.35
N GLN A 2 28.15 -23.82 30.43
CA GLN A 2 27.44 -24.35 29.24
C GLN A 2 25.95 -23.99 29.21
N PHE A 3 25.45 -23.26 30.22
CA PHE A 3 24.03 -22.89 30.32
C PHE A 3 23.67 -21.62 29.54
N ILE A 4 24.66 -20.84 29.08
CA ILE A 4 24.42 -19.56 28.38
C ILE A 4 24.29 -19.76 26.86
N GLU A 5 24.91 -20.80 26.28
CA GLU A 5 24.83 -21.07 24.83
C GLU A 5 23.46 -21.60 24.38
N TYR A 6 22.63 -22.14 25.28
CA TYR A 6 21.29 -22.62 24.91
C TYR A 6 20.22 -21.51 24.87
N ILE A 7 20.50 -20.33 25.43
CA ILE A 7 19.56 -19.20 25.46
C ILE A 7 19.72 -18.27 24.24
N LEU A 8 20.82 -18.42 23.48
CA LEU A 8 21.12 -17.62 22.29
C LEU A 8 21.05 -18.40 20.98
N LYS A 9 20.16 -19.40 20.87
CA LYS A 9 19.56 -19.67 19.56
C LYS A 9 18.55 -18.57 19.30
N GLY A 10 19.05 -17.42 18.84
CA GLY A 10 18.19 -16.39 18.27
C GLY A 10 17.22 -17.08 17.33
N GLU A 11 15.92 -16.86 17.51
CA GLU A 11 14.91 -17.30 16.55
C GLU A 11 15.47 -17.00 15.17
N VAL A 12 15.65 -18.03 14.34
CA VAL A 12 15.91 -17.81 12.92
C VAL A 12 14.63 -17.17 12.41
N VAL A 13 14.61 -15.84 12.41
CA VAL A 13 13.47 -15.05 11.96
C VAL A 13 13.29 -15.39 10.49
N SER A 14 12.23 -16.14 10.18
CA SER A 14 11.86 -16.47 8.81
C SER A 14 11.36 -15.19 8.14
N VAL A 15 12.25 -14.49 7.44
CA VAL A 15 11.91 -13.35 6.58
C VAL A 15 11.37 -13.90 5.26
N ASP A 16 10.25 -13.37 4.80
CA ASP A 16 9.67 -13.78 3.53
C ASP A 16 10.62 -13.46 2.37
N LYS A 17 10.69 -14.38 1.40
CA LYS A 17 11.60 -14.31 0.26
C LYS A 17 10.81 -14.15 -1.03
N PRO A 18 11.39 -13.49 -2.05
CA PRO A 18 10.77 -13.44 -3.36
C PRO A 18 10.60 -14.86 -3.93
N GLU A 19 9.48 -15.09 -4.60
CA GLU A 19 9.08 -16.39 -5.17
C GLU A 19 9.20 -16.37 -6.69
N TYR A 20 8.82 -15.25 -7.32
CA TYR A 20 8.79 -15.12 -8.77
C TYR A 20 10.05 -14.44 -9.34
N LEU A 21 10.80 -13.71 -8.52
CA LEU A 21 12.00 -13.00 -8.95
C LEU A 21 13.20 -13.95 -9.00
N ASN A 22 13.49 -14.49 -10.18
CA ASN A 22 14.60 -15.43 -10.38
C ASN A 22 15.30 -15.23 -11.74
N ALA A 23 16.47 -15.84 -11.90
CA ALA A 23 17.28 -15.69 -13.11
C ALA A 23 16.57 -16.20 -14.38
N ALA A 24 15.67 -17.19 -14.26
CA ALA A 24 14.91 -17.68 -15.42
C ALA A 24 13.90 -16.62 -15.91
N ALA A 25 13.27 -15.89 -15.00
CA ALA A 25 12.37 -14.79 -15.34
C ALA A 25 13.09 -13.61 -16.03
N MET A 26 14.41 -13.45 -15.83
CA MET A 26 15.23 -12.42 -16.49
C MET A 26 15.53 -12.72 -17.96
N ALA A 27 15.20 -13.92 -18.47
CA ALA A 27 15.57 -14.32 -19.82
C ALA A 27 14.82 -13.53 -20.92
N PHE A 28 13.61 -13.05 -20.64
CA PHE A 28 12.77 -12.34 -21.61
C PHE A 28 12.05 -11.11 -21.00
N PRO A 29 11.73 -10.08 -21.82
CA PRO A 29 11.11 -8.85 -21.32
C PRO A 29 9.78 -9.10 -20.62
N ASP A 30 8.92 -9.87 -21.29
CA ASP A 30 7.57 -10.13 -20.80
C ASP A 30 7.57 -11.03 -19.56
N THR A 31 8.57 -11.92 -19.44
CA THR A 31 8.72 -12.75 -18.24
C THR A 31 9.20 -11.93 -17.03
N VAL A 32 10.02 -10.89 -17.24
CA VAL A 32 10.38 -9.94 -16.18
C VAL A 32 9.14 -9.19 -15.70
N VAL A 33 8.35 -8.64 -16.63
CA VAL A 33 7.12 -7.90 -16.28
C VAL A 33 6.13 -8.80 -15.52
N LEU A 34 5.94 -10.03 -15.98
CA LEU A 34 5.06 -11.01 -15.32
C LEU A 34 5.57 -11.35 -13.91
N ALA A 35 6.86 -11.65 -13.76
CA ALA A 35 7.44 -11.99 -12.47
C ALA A 35 7.32 -10.84 -11.46
N VAL A 36 7.59 -9.61 -11.90
CA VAL A 36 7.42 -8.41 -11.06
C VAL A 36 5.96 -8.22 -10.70
N HIS A 37 5.03 -8.36 -11.64
CA HIS A 37 3.59 -8.25 -11.36
C HIS A 37 3.12 -9.25 -10.30
N GLN A 38 3.51 -10.52 -10.44
CA GLN A 38 3.18 -11.59 -9.48
C GLN A 38 3.80 -11.34 -8.10
N GLU A 39 5.03 -10.84 -8.05
CA GLU A 39 5.69 -10.50 -6.79
C GLU A 39 5.04 -9.28 -6.12
N THR A 40 4.65 -8.26 -6.89
CA THR A 40 3.91 -7.10 -6.37
C THR A 40 2.53 -7.51 -5.85
N LEU A 41 1.85 -8.49 -6.46
CA LEU A 41 0.62 -9.09 -5.91
C LEU A 41 0.87 -9.83 -4.58
N ARG A 42 2.02 -10.50 -4.41
CA ARG A 42 2.41 -11.09 -3.10
C ARG A 42 2.63 -9.99 -2.06
N LEU A 43 3.36 -8.93 -2.42
CA LEU A 43 3.58 -7.77 -1.56
C LEU A 43 2.25 -7.14 -1.12
N TYR A 44 1.30 -6.99 -2.05
CA TYR A 44 -0.05 -6.49 -1.75
C TYR A 44 -0.78 -7.39 -0.76
N ARG A 45 -0.73 -8.72 -0.92
CA ARG A 45 -1.36 -9.67 0.02
C ARG A 45 -0.80 -9.52 1.44
N HIS A 46 0.52 -9.37 1.60
CA HIS A 46 1.13 -9.13 2.91
C HIS A 46 0.71 -7.78 3.50
N ALA A 47 0.72 -6.71 2.70
CA ALA A 47 0.27 -5.40 3.15
C ALA A 47 -1.20 -5.40 3.54
N ARG A 48 -2.08 -6.01 2.75
CA ARG A 48 -3.50 -6.18 3.09
C ARG A 48 -3.64 -6.86 4.45
N HIS A 49 -2.99 -8.00 4.65
CA HIS A 49 -3.01 -8.69 5.94
C HIS A 49 -2.61 -7.76 7.09
N ILE A 50 -1.50 -7.04 6.92
CA ILE A 50 -0.95 -6.14 7.94
C ILE A 50 -1.93 -5.01 8.28
N ILE A 51 -2.50 -4.37 7.26
CA ILE A 51 -3.42 -3.25 7.43
C ILE A 51 -4.72 -3.76 8.07
N LEU A 52 -5.26 -4.90 7.65
CA LEU A 52 -6.47 -5.47 8.24
C LEU A 52 -6.29 -5.80 9.72
N LYS A 53 -5.15 -6.39 10.10
CA LYS A 53 -4.81 -6.63 11.51
C LYS A 53 -4.77 -5.33 12.33
N THR A 54 -4.27 -4.26 11.73
CA THR A 54 -4.25 -2.92 12.33
C THR A 54 -5.66 -2.39 12.61
N LEU A 55 -6.64 -2.75 11.78
CA LEU A 55 -8.05 -2.40 11.97
C LEU A 55 -8.82 -3.35 12.91
N GLY A 56 -8.17 -4.40 13.43
CA GLY A 56 -8.80 -5.46 14.21
C GLY A 56 -9.47 -6.55 13.37
N LEU A 57 -9.24 -6.59 12.06
CA LEU A 57 -9.81 -7.54 11.12
C LEU A 57 -8.80 -8.61 10.69
N ASN A 58 -9.27 -9.62 9.95
CA ASN A 58 -8.47 -10.68 9.33
C ASN A 58 -8.87 -10.85 7.86
N ASP A 59 -8.06 -11.45 7.00
CA ASP A 59 -8.38 -11.54 5.56
C ASP A 59 -9.73 -12.19 5.24
N SER A 60 -10.20 -13.14 6.07
CA SER A 60 -11.49 -13.81 5.84
C SER A 60 -12.70 -12.87 5.86
N TYR A 61 -12.58 -11.67 6.42
CA TYR A 61 -13.67 -10.69 6.42
C TYR A 61 -14.03 -10.22 5.00
N VAL A 62 -13.06 -10.17 4.08
CA VAL A 62 -13.25 -9.64 2.73
C VAL A 62 -14.30 -10.48 1.98
N SER A 63 -14.19 -11.80 2.14
CA SER A 63 -15.14 -12.79 1.62
C SER A 63 -16.42 -12.95 2.46
N SER A 64 -16.56 -12.24 3.59
CA SER A 64 -17.70 -12.40 4.49
C SER A 64 -18.96 -11.73 3.94
N THR A 65 -20.09 -12.43 4.06
CA THR A 65 -21.43 -11.88 3.80
C THR A 65 -22.03 -11.16 5.01
N GLN A 66 -21.37 -11.20 6.17
CA GLN A 66 -21.81 -10.47 7.36
C GLN A 66 -21.69 -8.95 7.13
N ASP A 67 -22.57 -8.21 7.79
CA ASP A 67 -22.50 -6.75 7.82
C ASP A 67 -21.16 -6.27 8.38
N LEU A 68 -20.50 -5.38 7.63
CA LEU A 68 -19.15 -4.89 7.96
C LEU A 68 -19.15 -4.08 9.25
N GLN A 69 -20.20 -3.30 9.50
CA GLN A 69 -20.31 -2.50 10.71
C GLN A 69 -20.43 -3.40 11.94
N GLN A 70 -21.22 -4.49 11.88
CA GLN A 70 -21.30 -5.49 12.94
C GLN A 70 -19.97 -6.19 13.20
N LEU A 71 -19.24 -6.59 12.14
CA LEU A 71 -17.91 -7.21 12.27
C LEU A 71 -16.93 -6.29 13.00
N LEU A 72 -16.90 -5.01 12.61
CA LEU A 72 -16.02 -4.02 13.23
C LEU A 72 -16.35 -3.75 14.70
N GLN A 73 -17.64 -3.76 15.05
CA GLN A 73 -18.09 -3.62 16.45
C GLN A 73 -17.74 -4.82 17.32
N GLN A 74 -17.75 -6.03 16.75
CA GLN A 74 -17.39 -7.27 17.47
C GLN A 74 -15.87 -7.47 17.57
N SER A 75 -15.14 -6.96 16.59
CA SER A 75 -13.69 -7.04 16.55
C SER A 75 -13.00 -6.12 17.58
N LYS A 76 -11.83 -6.55 18.04
CA LYS A 76 -10.96 -5.77 18.91
C LYS A 76 -9.61 -5.56 18.25
N ILE A 77 -9.08 -4.35 18.37
CA ILE A 77 -7.74 -4.02 17.91
C ILE A 77 -6.76 -4.63 18.91
N SER A 78 -5.84 -5.45 18.43
CA SER A 78 -4.84 -6.10 19.28
C SER A 78 -3.71 -5.14 19.59
N ASP A 79 -3.47 -4.88 20.87
CA ASP A 79 -2.33 -4.11 21.37
C ASP A 79 -0.99 -4.86 21.22
N THR A 80 -1.05 -6.18 21.11
CA THR A 80 0.12 -7.04 20.89
C THR A 80 0.57 -7.14 19.42
N TYR A 81 -0.20 -6.59 18.47
CA TYR A 81 0.16 -6.67 17.06
C TYR A 81 1.19 -5.59 16.71
N ASP A 82 2.44 -6.02 16.51
CA ASP A 82 3.51 -5.14 16.08
C ASP A 82 3.57 -5.05 14.55
N ILE A 83 3.03 -3.96 14.03
CA ILE A 83 3.04 -3.65 12.60
C ILE A 83 4.45 -3.49 12.02
N GLU A 84 5.40 -2.96 12.81
CA GLU A 84 6.77 -2.76 12.35
C GLU A 84 7.45 -4.11 12.14
N THR A 85 7.33 -4.99 13.14
CA THR A 85 7.85 -6.35 13.05
C THR A 85 7.21 -7.11 11.89
N ALA A 86 5.90 -6.96 11.66
CA ALA A 86 5.22 -7.60 10.54
C ALA A 86 5.70 -7.06 9.17
N TYR A 87 5.92 -5.75 9.04
CA TYR A 87 6.45 -5.12 7.83
C TYR A 87 7.88 -5.57 7.53
N GLU A 88 8.77 -5.54 8.53
CA GLU A 88 10.16 -5.97 8.40
C GLU A 88 10.26 -7.44 7.98
N ARG A 89 9.39 -8.30 8.53
CA ARG A 89 9.40 -9.75 8.25
C ARG A 89 8.80 -10.11 6.88
N ASN A 90 7.71 -9.45 6.46
CA ASN A 90 6.89 -9.95 5.36
C ASN A 90 6.86 -9.03 4.13
N SER A 91 7.29 -7.76 4.24
CA SER A 91 7.11 -6.78 3.17
C SER A 91 8.41 -6.14 2.72
N LYS A 92 9.30 -5.76 3.65
CA LYS A 92 10.53 -5.04 3.31
C LYS A 92 11.46 -5.84 2.40
N GLY A 93 11.68 -7.12 2.72
CA GLY A 93 12.53 -8.01 1.91
C GLY A 93 12.01 -8.17 0.48
N VAL A 94 10.71 -8.41 0.34
CA VAL A 94 10.02 -8.53 -0.95
C VAL A 94 10.11 -7.23 -1.75
N TYR A 95 9.80 -6.09 -1.12
CA TYR A 95 9.91 -4.79 -1.78
C TYR A 95 11.33 -4.49 -2.26
N SER A 96 12.34 -4.69 -1.41
CA SER A 96 13.74 -4.52 -1.80
C SER A 96 14.14 -5.45 -2.95
N ALA A 97 13.65 -6.69 -2.96
CA ALA A 97 13.91 -7.63 -4.04
C ALA A 97 13.28 -7.17 -5.37
N ILE A 98 12.05 -6.63 -5.35
CA ILE A 98 11.40 -6.05 -6.53
C ILE A 98 12.25 -4.91 -7.11
N ILE A 99 12.69 -3.96 -6.27
CA ILE A 99 13.52 -2.84 -6.73
C ILE A 99 14.85 -3.34 -7.32
N ALA A 100 15.50 -4.28 -6.65
CA ALA A 100 16.76 -4.85 -7.13
C ALA A 100 16.57 -5.58 -8.47
N PHE A 101 15.51 -6.38 -8.61
CA PHE A 101 15.22 -7.14 -9.82
C PHE A 101 14.94 -6.22 -11.02
N ILE A 102 14.12 -5.18 -10.83
CA ILE A 102 13.86 -4.17 -11.87
C ILE A 102 15.16 -3.45 -12.25
N SER A 103 16.01 -3.10 -11.28
CA SER A 103 17.28 -2.39 -11.55
C SER A 103 18.31 -3.21 -12.32
N GLN A 104 18.26 -4.54 -12.19
CA GLN A 104 19.14 -5.47 -12.91
C GLN A 104 18.68 -5.70 -14.35
N ALA A 105 17.44 -5.31 -14.67
CA ALA A 105 16.87 -5.46 -16.00
C ALA A 105 17.41 -4.34 -16.91
N SER A 106 18.63 -4.52 -17.43
CA SER A 106 19.38 -3.52 -18.20
C SER A 106 18.75 -3.18 -19.57
N PHE A 107 18.25 -1.94 -19.71
CA PHE A 107 18.14 -1.01 -20.86
C PHE A 107 18.03 -1.47 -22.33
N THR A 108 17.60 -2.70 -22.62
CA THR A 108 17.27 -3.13 -24.00
C THR A 108 15.83 -3.60 -24.15
N TRP A 109 14.95 -3.21 -23.23
CA TRP A 109 13.54 -3.55 -23.30
C TRP A 109 12.80 -2.61 -24.23
N GLU A 110 11.87 -3.17 -25.00
CA GLU A 110 10.86 -2.41 -25.73
C GLU A 110 10.19 -1.37 -24.82
N MET A 111 9.86 -0.20 -25.38
CA MET A 111 9.37 0.97 -24.64
C MET A 111 8.14 0.65 -23.78
N GLN A 112 7.29 -0.30 -24.21
CA GLN A 112 6.09 -0.72 -23.50
C GLN A 112 6.41 -1.43 -22.17
N GLN A 113 7.35 -2.37 -22.16
CA GLN A 113 7.71 -3.16 -20.98
C GLN A 113 8.43 -2.28 -19.95
N SER A 114 9.27 -1.35 -20.41
CA SER A 114 9.90 -0.35 -19.55
C SER A 114 8.86 0.49 -18.80
N GLY A 115 7.80 0.94 -19.49
CA GLY A 115 6.68 1.63 -18.87
C GLY A 115 5.93 0.78 -17.85
N ARG A 116 5.65 -0.50 -18.17
CA ARG A 116 4.99 -1.43 -17.24
C ARG A 116 5.81 -1.67 -15.97
N LEU A 117 7.13 -1.83 -16.09
CA LEU A 117 8.03 -2.00 -14.94
C LEU A 117 8.08 -0.75 -14.06
N TYR A 118 8.08 0.45 -14.67
CA TYR A 118 7.97 1.70 -13.94
C TYR A 118 6.69 1.73 -13.08
N TRP A 119 5.53 1.45 -13.67
CA TRP A 119 4.27 1.44 -12.91
C TRP A 119 4.24 0.38 -11.83
N LEU A 120 4.79 -0.82 -12.08
CA LEU A 120 4.90 -1.87 -11.07
C LEU A 120 5.80 -1.46 -9.89
N ARG A 121 6.88 -0.72 -10.15
CA ARG A 121 7.71 -0.11 -9.12
C ARG A 121 6.92 0.91 -8.29
N GLU A 122 6.16 1.77 -8.95
CA GLU A 122 5.32 2.78 -8.28
C GLU A 122 4.20 2.13 -7.44
N ALA A 123 3.55 1.09 -7.96
CA ALA A 123 2.57 0.29 -7.22
C ALA A 123 3.19 -0.35 -5.98
N SER A 124 4.40 -0.90 -6.10
CA SER A 124 5.14 -1.48 -4.96
C SER A 124 5.43 -0.43 -3.89
N ARG A 125 5.80 0.79 -4.28
CA ARG A 125 5.99 1.92 -3.36
C ARG A 125 4.68 2.28 -2.66
N HIS A 126 3.58 2.40 -3.40
CA HIS A 126 2.26 2.70 -2.82
C HIS A 126 1.83 1.65 -1.79
N ILE A 127 2.09 0.37 -2.03
CA ILE A 127 1.81 -0.69 -1.06
C ILE A 127 2.55 -0.44 0.27
N VAL A 128 3.84 -0.10 0.20
CA VAL A 128 4.67 0.16 1.38
C VAL A 128 4.22 1.42 2.12
N GLU A 129 3.89 2.50 1.41
CA GLU A 129 3.39 3.73 2.05
C GLU A 129 2.05 3.50 2.76
N ALA A 130 1.12 2.72 2.18
CA ALA A 130 -0.13 2.35 2.85
C ALA A 130 0.10 1.61 4.18
N VAL A 131 1.13 0.75 4.27
CA VAL A 131 1.50 0.07 5.52
C VAL A 131 2.05 1.07 6.55
N LYS A 132 2.87 2.04 6.12
CA LYS A 132 3.41 3.08 7.02
C LYS A 132 2.33 4.01 7.56
N ASP A 133 1.40 4.45 6.72
CA ASP A 133 0.27 5.27 7.18
C ASP A 133 -0.61 4.50 8.16
N SER A 134 -0.80 3.20 7.92
CA SER A 134 -1.51 2.32 8.85
C SER A 134 -0.79 2.20 10.20
N LYS A 135 0.55 2.18 10.21
CA LYS A 135 1.35 2.20 11.44
C LYS A 135 1.12 3.49 12.21
N HIS A 136 1.09 4.63 11.53
CA HIS A 136 0.82 5.91 12.17
C HIS A 136 -0.60 5.95 12.78
N LEU A 137 -1.58 5.43 12.04
CA LEU A 137 -2.98 5.35 12.49
C LEU A 137 -3.18 4.39 13.68
N GLN A 138 -2.43 3.27 13.74
CA GLN A 138 -2.58 2.24 14.79
C GLN A 138 -2.50 2.80 16.20
N LYS A 139 -1.55 3.72 16.44
CA LYS A 139 -1.30 4.30 17.76
C LYS A 139 -2.57 4.92 18.34
N ASN A 140 -3.27 5.72 17.54
CA ASN A 140 -4.48 6.43 18.00
C ASN A 140 -5.70 5.53 17.99
N LEU A 141 -5.79 4.58 17.04
CA LEU A 141 -6.82 3.54 17.07
C LEU A 141 -6.81 2.75 18.40
N LEU A 142 -5.63 2.34 18.89
CA LEU A 142 -5.49 1.64 20.17
C LEU A 142 -5.92 2.51 21.35
N LEU A 143 -5.43 3.75 21.42
CA LEU A 143 -5.76 4.69 22.49
C LEU A 143 -7.27 4.99 22.55
N MET A 144 -7.88 5.22 21.39
CA MET A 144 -9.25 5.72 21.30
C MET A 144 -10.30 4.60 21.27
N SER A 145 -9.91 3.36 20.98
CA SER A 145 -10.77 2.18 21.15
C SER A 145 -11.32 2.02 22.58
N ASN A 146 -10.58 2.56 23.57
CA ASN A 146 -10.91 2.56 25.00
C ASN A 146 -11.36 3.94 25.52
N SER A 147 -11.59 4.92 24.64
CA SER A 147 -12.04 6.25 25.03
C SER A 147 -13.42 6.22 25.71
N GLY A 148 -13.57 7.00 26.77
CA GLY A 148 -14.87 7.20 27.45
C GLY A 148 -15.84 8.09 26.68
N ASN A 149 -15.42 8.73 25.58
CA ASN A 149 -16.27 9.58 24.74
C ASN A 149 -16.87 8.79 23.56
N PRO A 150 -18.20 8.54 23.55
CA PRO A 150 -18.85 7.77 22.49
C PRO A 150 -18.72 8.41 21.09
N SER A 151 -18.71 9.74 21.01
CA SER A 151 -18.59 10.46 19.74
C SER A 151 -17.22 10.22 19.11
N VAL A 152 -16.14 10.30 19.90
CA VAL A 152 -14.78 10.00 19.43
C VAL A 152 -14.69 8.56 18.92
N LYS A 153 -15.22 7.60 19.69
CA LYS A 153 -15.21 6.19 19.30
C LYS A 153 -15.93 5.96 17.97
N GLN A 154 -17.09 6.60 17.77
CA GLN A 154 -17.82 6.52 16.51
C GLN A 154 -17.03 7.05 15.31
N GLU A 155 -16.23 8.11 15.48
CA GLU A 155 -15.38 8.61 14.39
C GLU A 155 -14.26 7.64 14.02
N TYR A 156 -13.60 7.03 15.01
CA TYR A 156 -12.59 6.00 14.75
C TYR A 156 -13.18 4.72 14.14
N ASP A 157 -14.37 4.31 14.56
CA ASP A 157 -15.07 3.18 13.93
C ASP A 157 -15.42 3.48 12.47
N LYS A 158 -15.71 4.74 12.12
CA LYS A 158 -15.88 5.16 10.72
C LYS A 158 -14.59 5.14 9.92
N ILE A 159 -13.46 5.53 10.53
CA ILE A 159 -12.14 5.39 9.89
C ILE A 159 -11.89 3.92 9.54
N ARG A 160 -12.08 3.01 10.51
CA ARG A 160 -11.92 1.56 10.28
C ARG A 160 -12.85 1.04 9.19
N TYR A 161 -14.12 1.47 9.23
CA TYR A 161 -15.13 1.10 8.24
C TYR A 161 -14.72 1.52 6.83
N GLN A 162 -14.30 2.77 6.62
CA GLN A 162 -13.98 3.25 5.27
C GLN A 162 -12.76 2.55 4.64
N ILE A 163 -11.75 2.20 5.44
CA ILE A 163 -10.59 1.46 4.94
C ILE A 163 -11.01 0.02 4.60
N ALA A 164 -11.79 -0.62 5.48
CA ALA A 164 -12.26 -1.99 5.26
C ALA A 164 -13.25 -2.10 4.08
N GLU A 165 -14.11 -1.11 3.90
CA GLU A 165 -15.01 -1.03 2.75
C GLU A 165 -14.21 -0.99 1.44
N LEU A 166 -13.16 -0.16 1.36
CA LEU A 166 -12.33 -0.08 0.17
C LEU A 166 -11.67 -1.42 -0.16
N PHE A 167 -11.14 -2.13 0.82
CA PHE A 167 -10.58 -3.47 0.59
C PHE A 167 -11.61 -4.45 0.04
N LYS A 168 -12.87 -4.39 0.50
CA LYS A 168 -13.95 -5.22 -0.04
C LYS A 168 -14.29 -4.86 -1.49
N GLU A 169 -14.30 -3.57 -1.81
CA GLU A 169 -14.48 -3.08 -3.18
C GLU A 169 -13.33 -3.53 -4.10
N LEU A 170 -12.07 -3.41 -3.64
CA LEU A 170 -10.89 -3.83 -4.37
C LEU A 170 -10.82 -5.35 -4.61
N ASP A 171 -11.23 -6.16 -3.63
CA ASP A 171 -11.30 -7.62 -3.79
C ASP A 171 -12.38 -8.02 -4.80
N GLY A 172 -13.52 -7.31 -4.81
CA GLY A 172 -14.54 -7.46 -5.85
C GLY A 172 -13.98 -7.22 -7.26
N ILE A 173 -13.17 -6.19 -7.43
CA ILE A 173 -12.49 -5.89 -8.71
C ILE A 173 -11.50 -7.00 -9.05
N GLN A 174 -10.64 -7.38 -8.10
CA GLN A 174 -9.64 -8.43 -8.31
C GLN A 174 -10.30 -9.75 -8.75
N ASN A 175 -11.37 -10.17 -8.09
CA ASN A 175 -12.12 -11.38 -8.44
C ASN A 175 -12.72 -11.30 -9.86
N GLN A 176 -13.18 -10.12 -10.29
CA GLN A 176 -13.69 -9.91 -11.65
C GLN A 176 -12.57 -10.02 -12.69
N VAL A 177 -11.37 -9.46 -12.42
CA VAL A 177 -10.20 -9.61 -13.29
C VAL A 177 -9.86 -11.09 -13.44
N GLU A 178 -9.76 -11.81 -12.32
CA GLU A 178 -9.38 -13.22 -12.29
C GLU A 178 -10.37 -14.13 -13.02
N GLN A 179 -11.65 -13.73 -13.08
CA GLN A 179 -12.70 -14.42 -13.84
C GLN A 179 -12.74 -14.02 -15.32
N GLY A 180 -11.81 -13.19 -15.79
CA GLY A 180 -11.71 -12.80 -17.20
C GLY A 180 -12.70 -11.72 -17.62
N SER A 181 -13.25 -10.94 -16.68
CA SER A 181 -14.09 -9.79 -17.01
C SER A 181 -13.22 -8.67 -17.59
N SER A 182 -13.38 -8.38 -18.88
CA SER A 182 -12.67 -7.30 -19.58
C SER A 182 -13.22 -5.90 -19.29
N ASP A 183 -14.35 -5.81 -18.57
CA ASP A 183 -15.09 -4.54 -18.37
C ASP A 183 -14.60 -3.71 -17.18
N ILE A 184 -13.43 -4.01 -16.62
CA ILE A 184 -12.83 -3.19 -15.56
C ILE A 184 -12.27 -1.92 -16.20
N ASN A 185 -13.15 -0.95 -16.31
CA ASN A 185 -12.88 0.33 -16.94
C ASN A 185 -12.02 1.20 -15.99
N LEU A 186 -10.97 1.82 -16.53
CA LEU A 186 -10.17 2.86 -15.86
C LEU A 186 -11.06 3.93 -15.19
N LEU A 187 -12.22 4.21 -15.78
CA LEU A 187 -13.24 5.11 -15.24
C LEU A 187 -13.68 4.75 -13.81
N SER A 188 -13.65 3.48 -13.43
CA SER A 188 -13.98 3.03 -12.07
C SER A 188 -12.97 3.53 -11.04
N PHE A 189 -11.68 3.64 -11.39
CA PHE A 189 -10.64 4.14 -10.48
C PHE A 189 -10.71 5.64 -10.27
N ASP A 190 -11.09 6.42 -11.28
CA ASP A 190 -11.34 7.86 -11.10
C ASP A 190 -12.56 8.12 -10.21
N VAL A 191 -13.60 7.27 -10.28
CA VAL A 191 -14.72 7.29 -9.34
C VAL A 191 -14.25 7.00 -7.92
N PHE A 192 -13.36 6.01 -7.71
CA PHE A 192 -12.76 5.78 -6.39
C PHE A 192 -11.99 7.00 -5.89
N LYS A 193 -11.13 7.61 -6.72
CA LYS A 193 -10.35 8.81 -6.37
C LYS A 193 -11.27 9.97 -5.96
N ALA A 194 -12.38 10.16 -6.66
CA ALA A 194 -13.38 11.17 -6.29
C ALA A 194 -14.09 10.81 -4.97
N LYS A 195 -14.55 9.56 -4.81
CA LYS A 195 -15.21 9.04 -3.59
C LYS A 195 -14.33 9.24 -2.35
N ILE A 196 -13.05 8.88 -2.41
CA ILE A 196 -12.16 9.00 -1.24
C ILE A 196 -11.92 10.46 -0.84
N LYS A 197 -11.86 11.38 -1.82
CA LYS A 197 -11.70 12.82 -1.58
C LYS A 197 -12.97 13.43 -0.97
N GLU A 198 -14.13 13.04 -1.46
CA GLU A 198 -15.41 13.45 -0.88
C GLU A 198 -15.54 12.95 0.57
N GLN A 199 -15.21 11.68 0.83
CA GLN A 199 -15.26 11.10 2.17
C GLN A 199 -14.32 11.81 3.16
N ASP A 200 -13.14 12.27 2.72
CA ASP A 200 -12.23 13.08 3.53
C ASP A 200 -12.85 14.45 3.89
N GLN A 201 -13.42 15.15 2.90
CA GLN A 201 -14.11 16.43 3.13
C GLN A 201 -15.29 16.29 4.08
N GLN A 202 -16.10 15.24 3.91
CA GLN A 202 -17.24 14.95 4.78
C GLN A 202 -16.79 14.63 6.23
N MET A 203 -15.68 13.90 6.38
CA MET A 203 -15.13 13.60 7.71
C MET A 203 -14.66 14.88 8.42
N ASN A 204 -13.88 15.72 7.74
CA ASN A 204 -13.39 16.99 8.30
C ASN A 204 -14.54 17.91 8.72
N ALA A 205 -15.54 18.09 7.85
CA ALA A 205 -16.72 18.89 8.17
C ALA A 205 -17.49 18.35 9.39
N ARG A 206 -17.52 17.02 9.55
CA ARG A 206 -18.19 16.37 10.68
C ARG A 206 -17.41 16.54 11.98
N ILE A 207 -16.09 16.43 11.96
CA ILE A 207 -15.25 16.70 13.13
C ILE A 207 -15.45 18.16 13.58
N ASP A 208 -15.46 19.13 12.66
CA ASP A 208 -15.71 20.53 12.97
C ASP A 208 -17.07 20.74 13.66
N CYS A 209 -18.12 20.07 13.18
CA CYS A 209 -19.43 20.09 13.85
C CYS A 209 -19.34 19.54 15.28
N LEU A 210 -18.66 18.41 15.49
CA LEU A 210 -18.55 17.79 16.82
C LEU A 210 -17.79 18.68 17.81
N ILE A 211 -16.77 19.42 17.35
CA ILE A 211 -16.04 20.39 18.18
C ILE A 211 -16.96 21.56 18.55
N ARG A 212 -17.66 22.16 17.57
CA ARG A 212 -18.59 23.29 17.81
C ARG A 212 -19.74 22.92 18.74
N GLU A 213 -20.23 21.69 18.65
CA GLU A 213 -21.30 21.17 19.51
C GLU A 213 -20.80 20.68 20.88
N HIS A 214 -19.50 20.84 21.19
CA HIS A 214 -18.86 20.35 22.42
C HIS A 214 -19.02 18.84 22.66
N LYS A 215 -19.26 18.05 21.61
CA LYS A 215 -19.34 16.58 21.68
C LYS A 215 -17.97 15.93 21.76
N ILE A 216 -16.93 16.60 21.27
CA ILE A 216 -15.52 16.22 21.41
C ILE A 216 -14.72 17.46 21.81
N THR A 217 -13.56 17.25 22.45
CA THR A 217 -12.65 18.36 22.77
C THR A 217 -11.87 18.79 21.53
N PRO A 218 -11.35 20.03 21.48
CA PRO A 218 -10.46 20.47 20.40
C PRO A 218 -9.27 19.54 20.18
N GLU A 219 -8.67 19.01 21.25
CA GLU A 219 -7.53 18.09 21.19
C GLU A 219 -7.91 16.77 20.52
N ALA A 220 -9.05 16.18 20.91
CA ALA A 220 -9.59 14.99 20.25
C ALA A 220 -9.94 15.26 18.77
N GLY A 221 -10.45 16.45 18.48
CA GLY A 221 -10.71 16.91 17.12
C GLY A 221 -9.44 16.98 16.27
N THR A 222 -8.36 17.58 16.78
CA THR A 222 -7.06 17.61 16.11
C THR A 222 -6.48 16.22 15.86
N SER A 223 -6.59 15.30 16.83
CA SER A 223 -6.19 13.90 16.62
C SER A 223 -6.98 13.24 15.49
N LEU A 224 -8.30 13.43 15.47
CA LEU A 224 -9.16 12.87 14.43
C LEU A 224 -8.86 13.43 13.03
N ILE A 225 -8.53 14.71 12.89
CA ILE A 225 -8.15 15.32 11.59
C ILE A 225 -6.83 14.72 11.08
N ASN A 226 -5.85 14.52 11.96
CA ASN A 226 -4.60 13.88 11.59
C ASN A 226 -4.82 12.42 11.18
N ASP A 227 -5.66 11.70 11.93
CA ASP A 227 -5.97 10.30 11.65
C ASP A 227 -6.84 10.10 10.41
N SER A 228 -7.73 11.05 10.10
CA SER A 228 -8.47 11.05 8.83
C SER A 228 -7.55 11.30 7.64
N THR A 229 -6.47 12.06 7.82
CA THR A 229 -5.42 12.22 6.80
C THR A 229 -4.71 10.89 6.53
N TYR A 230 -4.33 10.14 7.56
CA TYR A 230 -3.77 8.79 7.36
C TYR A 230 -4.76 7.85 6.67
N MET A 231 -6.04 7.87 7.06
CA MET A 231 -7.09 7.12 6.38
C MET A 231 -7.17 7.46 4.88
N TYR A 232 -7.14 8.75 4.54
CA TYR A 232 -7.16 9.21 3.15
C TYR A 232 -5.94 8.72 2.37
N GLU A 233 -4.73 8.87 2.91
CA GLU A 233 -3.49 8.44 2.23
C GLU A 233 -3.42 6.92 2.06
N ILE A 234 -3.82 6.13 3.08
CA ILE A 234 -3.97 4.66 2.95
C ILE A 234 -4.87 4.34 1.76
N LYS A 235 -6.07 4.93 1.71
CA LYS A 235 -7.04 4.64 0.65
C LYS A 235 -6.56 5.08 -0.71
N LYS A 236 -5.91 6.24 -0.81
CA LYS A 236 -5.30 6.74 -2.05
C LYS A 236 -4.21 5.81 -2.55
N HIS A 237 -3.30 5.38 -1.68
CA HIS A 237 -2.27 4.39 -2.03
C HIS A 237 -2.88 3.05 -2.47
N LEU A 238 -3.94 2.59 -1.80
CA LEU A 238 -4.71 1.41 -2.17
C LEU A 238 -5.34 1.51 -3.58
N VAL A 239 -5.93 2.65 -3.91
CA VAL A 239 -6.51 2.89 -5.23
C VAL A 239 -5.44 2.95 -6.32
N MET A 240 -4.32 3.66 -6.08
CA MET A 240 -3.24 3.81 -7.05
C MET A 240 -2.53 2.48 -7.37
N MET A 241 -2.29 1.62 -6.38
CA MET A 241 -1.70 0.31 -6.68
C MET A 241 -2.70 -0.61 -7.38
N ALA A 242 -3.98 -0.61 -6.97
CA ALA A 242 -4.99 -1.43 -7.58
C ALA A 242 -5.22 -1.07 -9.06
N GLU A 243 -5.21 0.22 -9.39
CA GLU A 243 -5.25 0.70 -10.78
C GLU A 243 -4.12 0.12 -11.63
N THR A 244 -2.92 -0.04 -11.05
CA THR A 244 -1.78 -0.63 -11.76
C THR A 244 -1.84 -2.16 -11.82
N LEU A 245 -2.22 -2.83 -10.73
CA LEU A 245 -2.17 -4.28 -10.62
C LEU A 245 -3.35 -4.98 -11.29
N PHE A 246 -4.53 -4.36 -11.26
CA PHE A 246 -5.78 -4.99 -11.70
C PHE A 246 -6.19 -4.55 -13.11
N VAL A 247 -5.77 -3.37 -13.56
CA VAL A 247 -5.98 -2.97 -14.96
C VAL A 247 -4.77 -3.43 -15.77
N GLN A 248 -4.98 -4.43 -16.64
CA GLN A 248 -3.99 -4.74 -17.67
C GLN A 248 -3.85 -3.51 -18.57
N GLN A 249 -2.72 -2.82 -18.46
CA GLN A 249 -2.38 -1.66 -19.29
C GLN A 249 -2.04 -2.09 -20.74
N GLU A 250 -2.87 -2.90 -21.38
CA GLU A 250 -2.56 -3.41 -22.71
C GLU A 250 -2.71 -2.34 -23.81
N GLU A 251 -3.52 -1.28 -23.65
CA GLU A 251 -3.80 -0.41 -24.83
C GLU A 251 -3.90 1.11 -24.66
N LYS A 252 -3.75 1.70 -23.45
CA LYS A 252 -3.83 3.19 -23.31
C LYS A 252 -2.55 3.90 -22.88
N ILE A 253 -1.45 3.17 -22.69
CA ILE A 253 -0.11 3.76 -22.52
C ILE A 253 0.50 4.01 -23.90
N SER A 254 -0.15 4.89 -24.65
CA SER A 254 0.40 5.39 -25.90
C SER A 254 0.45 6.91 -25.80
N GLN A 255 1.65 7.44 -26.07
CA GLN A 255 2.03 8.85 -26.15
C GLN A 255 2.30 9.59 -24.83
N ALA A 256 1.34 9.84 -23.93
CA ALA A 256 1.59 10.76 -22.81
C ALA A 256 2.66 10.31 -21.80
N GLN A 257 2.79 9.00 -21.56
CA GLN A 257 3.83 8.46 -20.68
C GLN A 257 5.19 8.28 -21.38
N ARG A 258 5.23 8.35 -22.72
CA ARG A 258 6.51 8.31 -23.47
C ARG A 258 7.34 9.57 -23.21
N GLU A 259 6.68 10.70 -22.97
CA GLU A 259 7.35 11.98 -22.65
C GLU A 259 7.96 11.97 -21.24
N LEU A 260 7.26 11.42 -20.25
CA LEU A 260 7.76 11.30 -18.87
C LEU A 260 8.97 10.34 -18.73
N ILE A 261 8.97 9.21 -19.44
CA ILE A 261 10.07 8.22 -19.40
C ILE A 261 11.34 8.75 -20.12
N LEU A 262 11.16 9.61 -21.14
CA LEU A 262 12.29 10.28 -21.79
C LEU A 262 12.95 11.28 -20.83
N ASP A 263 12.16 12.03 -20.06
CA ASP A 263 12.64 13.06 -19.12
C ASP A 263 13.44 12.46 -17.94
N ASP A 264 12.98 11.34 -17.37
CA ASP A 264 13.69 10.66 -16.27
C ASP A 264 15.02 10.00 -16.71
N ASN A 265 15.10 9.50 -17.93
CA ASN A 265 16.37 8.98 -18.49
C ASN A 265 17.34 10.12 -18.87
N GLU A 266 16.84 11.29 -19.25
CA GLU A 266 17.66 12.50 -19.41
C GLU A 266 18.21 12.98 -18.05
N LEU A 267 17.42 12.91 -16.98
CA LEU A 267 17.85 13.23 -15.61
C LEU A 267 18.98 12.32 -15.11
N VAL A 268 18.93 11.01 -15.40
CA VAL A 268 20.03 10.07 -15.08
C VAL A 268 21.29 10.41 -15.88
N ASN A 269 21.16 10.74 -17.17
CA ASN A 269 22.29 11.15 -18.00
C ASN A 269 22.93 12.47 -17.53
N VAL A 270 22.14 13.43 -17.02
CA VAL A 270 22.62 14.70 -16.44
C VAL A 270 23.36 14.47 -15.11
N ILE A 271 22.91 13.51 -14.30
CA ILE A 271 23.59 13.15 -13.05
C ILE A 271 24.91 12.43 -13.34
N GLU A 272 24.95 11.53 -14.32
CA GLU A 272 26.18 10.83 -14.72
C GLU A 272 27.20 11.74 -15.41
N THR A 273 26.75 12.74 -16.19
CA THR A 273 27.66 13.75 -16.76
C THR A 273 28.21 14.69 -15.69
N ARG A 274 27.41 15.13 -14.71
CA ARG A 274 27.92 15.89 -13.55
C ARG A 274 28.97 15.14 -12.76
N ASP A 275 28.82 13.82 -12.58
CA ASP A 275 29.77 13.01 -11.82
C ASP A 275 31.07 12.71 -12.58
N LYS A 276 31.03 12.72 -13.93
CA LYS A 276 32.23 12.66 -14.79
C LYS A 276 32.97 13.99 -14.85
N ASP A 277 32.25 15.11 -14.90
CA ASP A 277 32.86 16.45 -14.90
C ASP A 277 33.55 16.77 -13.57
N LEU A 278 33.01 16.27 -12.44
CA LEU A 278 33.64 16.41 -11.12
C LEU A 278 34.89 15.53 -10.96
N LYS A 279 34.97 14.38 -11.65
CA LYS A 279 36.16 13.49 -11.65
C LYS A 279 37.20 13.84 -12.69
N GLY A 280 36.88 14.73 -13.63
CA GLY A 280 37.80 15.24 -14.66
C GLY A 280 38.64 16.45 -14.22
N VAL A 281 38.37 17.03 -13.05
CA VAL A 281 39.05 18.25 -12.54
C VAL A 281 40.22 17.92 -11.58
N GLU A 282 40.45 16.65 -11.23
CA GLU A 282 41.58 16.20 -10.40
C GLU A 282 42.73 15.52 -11.20
N LYS A 283 43.09 16.04 -12.37
CA LYS A 283 44.36 15.67 -13.03
C LYS A 283 45.20 16.88 -13.42
#